data_AF-A0A2E9H092-F1
#
_entry.id   AF-A0A2E9H092-F1
#
_cell.length_a   1.000
_cell.length_b   1.000
_cell.length_c   1.000
_cell.angle_alpha   90.00
_cell.angle_beta   90.00
_cell.angle_gamma   90.00
#
_symmetry.space_group_name_H-M   'P 1'
#
loop_
_entity.id
_entity.type
_entity.pdbx_description
1 polymer ?
#
loop_
_entity_poly.entity_id
_entity_poly.type
_entity_poly.pdbx_seq_one_letter_code
_entity_poly.pdbx_strand_id
1 'polypeptide(L)'
;MSESVELADKRVLIIEDQKAFQVMLKGLLLNLGAKEVEAKRTGEAGIAAYVRRPFDVMLVDYNLGRGKNGRQVLEELKHRGVLKEDTIFFI
;
A
#
# COMPACT_ATOMS: atom_id res chain seq x y z
N MET A 1 11.99 -26.63 0.20
CA MET A 1 12.11 -25.44 1.05
C MET A 1 11.32 -24.35 0.35
N SER A 2 10.09 -24.06 0.80
CA SER A 2 9.36 -22.89 0.28
C SER A 2 10.16 -21.66 0.70
N GLU A 3 10.56 -20.82 -0.24
CA GLU A 3 11.07 -19.50 0.10
C GLU A 3 10.02 -18.80 0.97
N SER A 4 10.34 -18.60 2.25
CA SER A 4 9.47 -17.82 3.13
C SER A 4 9.54 -16.38 2.63
N VAL A 5 8.39 -15.81 2.28
CA VAL A 5 8.29 -14.38 2.02
C VAL A 5 8.56 -13.67 3.35
N GLU A 6 9.77 -13.16 3.53
CA GLU A 6 10.15 -12.42 4.73
C GLU A 6 9.61 -10.98 4.66
N LEU A 7 8.35 -10.80 5.07
CA LEU A 7 7.80 -9.46 5.38
C LEU A 7 8.26 -8.94 6.74
N ALA A 8 9.15 -9.67 7.41
CA ALA A 8 9.76 -9.26 8.66
C ALA A 8 10.32 -7.84 8.54
N ASP A 9 9.99 -7.00 9.51
CA ASP A 9 10.31 -5.57 9.55
C ASP A 9 9.71 -4.64 8.47
N LYS A 10 8.93 -5.17 7.52
CA LYS A 10 8.32 -4.37 6.45
C LYS A 10 7.02 -3.71 6.90
N ARG A 11 6.86 -2.44 6.52
CA ARG A 11 5.63 -1.66 6.69
C ARG A 11 4.87 -1.64 5.37
N VAL A 12 3.61 -2.06 5.41
CA VAL A 12 2.76 -2.19 4.22
C VAL A 12 1.60 -1.19 4.29
N LEU A 13 1.37 -0.49 3.19
CA LEU A 13 0.19 0.35 2.98
C LEU A 13 -0.73 -0.31 1.95
N ILE A 14 -1.98 -0.54 2.34
CA ILE A 14 -3.05 -0.99 1.44
C ILE A 14 -3.90 0.23 1.06
N ILE A 15 -4.18 0.40 -0.23
CA ILE A 15 -5.17 1.37 -0.74
C ILE A 15 -6.23 0.58 -1.50
N GLU A 16 -7.43 0.50 -0.93
CA GLU A 16 -8.52 -0.37 -1.39
C GLU A 16 -9.85 0.24 -0.90
N ASP A 17 -10.84 0.43 -1.76
CA ASP A 17 -12.08 1.13 -1.38
C ASP A 17 -13.10 0.24 -0.63
N GLN A 18 -12.96 -1.09 -0.79
CA GLN A 18 -13.77 -2.11 -0.14
C GLN A 18 -13.21 -2.54 1.21
N LYS A 19 -13.99 -2.28 2.27
CA LYS A 19 -13.56 -2.55 3.65
C LYS A 19 -13.28 -4.03 3.93
N ALA A 20 -14.03 -4.94 3.30
CA ALA A 20 -13.84 -6.39 3.48
C ALA A 20 -12.45 -6.85 3.00
N PHE A 21 -12.02 -6.38 1.82
CA PHE A 21 -10.70 -6.69 1.26
C PHE A 21 -9.57 -6.10 2.10
N GLN A 22 -9.72 -4.88 2.63
CA GLN A 22 -8.75 -4.30 3.57
C GLN A 22 -8.54 -5.19 4.80
N VAL A 23 -9.62 -5.71 5.39
CA VAL A 23 -9.53 -6.55 6.60
C VAL A 23 -8.85 -7.88 6.27
N MET A 24 -9.25 -8.50 5.16
CA MET A 24 -8.65 -9.74 4.68
C MET A 24 -7.15 -9.60 4.42
N LEU A 25 -6.75 -8.64 3.57
CA LEU A 25 -5.34 -8.40 3.21
C LEU A 25 -4.50 -8.03 4.43
N LYS A 26 -5.05 -7.20 5.33
CA LYS A 26 -4.36 -6.86 6.58
C LYS A 26 -4.09 -8.09 7.44
N GLY A 27 -5.07 -8.99 7.57
CA GLY A 27 -4.89 -10.26 8.30
C GLY A 27 -3.82 -11.13 7.66
N LEU A 28 -3.85 -11.29 6.33
CA LEU A 28 -2.87 -12.09 5.60
C LEU A 28 -1.45 -11.55 5.76
N LEU A 29 -1.23 -10.25 5.57
CA LEU A 29 0.09 -9.62 5.66
C LEU A 29 0.67 -9.68 7.07
N LEU A 30 -0.17 -9.48 8.10
CA LEU A 30 0.26 -9.64 9.49
C LEU A 30 0.62 -11.09 9.81
N ASN A 31 -0.16 -12.06 9.32
CA ASN A 31 0.15 -13.49 9.48
C ASN A 31 1.44 -13.90 8.75
N LEU A 32 1.79 -13.21 7.66
CA LEU A 32 3.05 -13.37 6.93
C LEU A 32 4.24 -12.62 7.59
N GLY A 33 4.03 -11.94 8.73
CA GLY A 33 5.09 -11.33 9.52
C GLY A 33 5.36 -9.84 9.24
N ALA A 34 4.48 -9.14 8.52
CA ALA A 34 4.61 -7.70 8.32
C ALA A 34 4.63 -6.94 9.67
N LYS A 35 5.57 -6.01 9.82
CA LYS A 35 5.74 -5.21 11.03
C LYS A 35 4.55 -4.29 11.31
N GLU A 36 4.04 -3.67 10.27
CA GLU A 36 2.94 -2.71 10.36
C GLU A 36 2.13 -2.78 9.08
N VAL A 37 0.80 -2.78 9.20
CA VAL A 37 -0.11 -2.73 8.05
C VAL A 37 -1.15 -1.64 8.28
N GLU A 38 -1.10 -0.60 7.44
CA GLU A 38 -2.07 0.49 7.37
C GLU A 38 -2.96 0.32 6.14
N ALA A 39 -4.25 0.64 6.23
CA ALA A 39 -5.19 0.57 5.11
C ALA A 39 -5.92 1.90 4.93
N LYS A 40 -6.05 2.36 3.69
CA LYS A 40 -6.76 3.58 3.27
C LYS A 40 -7.80 3.25 2.21
N ARG A 41 -8.89 4.02 2.21
CA ARG A 41 -10.03 3.81 1.31
C ARG A 41 -9.96 4.55 -0.01
N THR A 42 -9.08 5.56 -0.12
CA THR A 42 -8.97 6.39 -1.32
C THR A 42 -7.52 6.64 -1.66
N GLY A 43 -7.26 6.95 -2.93
CA GLY A 43 -5.91 7.27 -3.41
C GLY A 43 -5.31 8.47 -2.67
N GLU A 44 -6.08 9.52 -2.43
CA GLU A 44 -5.63 10.73 -1.73
C GLU A 44 -5.22 10.44 -0.29
N ALA A 45 -6.01 9.63 0.43
CA ALA A 45 -5.69 9.25 1.79
C ALA A 45 -4.44 8.35 1.85
N GLY A 46 -4.23 7.51 0.83
CA GLY A 46 -3.03 6.70 0.66
C GLY A 46 -1.78 7.55 0.39
N ILE A 47 -1.86 8.50 -0.54
CA ILE A 47 -0.78 9.47 -0.82
C ILE A 47 -0.41 10.25 0.43
N ALA A 48 -1.41 10.80 1.14
CA ALA A 48 -1.18 11.55 2.37
C ALA A 48 -0.53 10.70 3.47
N ALA A 49 -0.91 9.42 3.59
CA ALA A 49 -0.28 8.49 4.51
C ALA A 49 1.18 8.21 4.14
N TYR A 50 1.47 7.94 2.87
CA TYR A 50 2.81 7.66 2.38
C TYR A 50 3.74 8.87 2.54
N VAL A 51 3.29 10.07 2.17
CA VAL A 51 4.07 11.31 2.32
C VAL A 51 4.38 11.61 3.79
N ARG A 52 3.42 11.38 4.69
CA ARG A 52 3.63 11.56 6.14
C ARG A 52 4.69 10.59 6.68
N ARG A 53 4.62 9.32 6.27
CA ARG A 53 5.55 8.28 6.71
C ARG A 53 5.65 7.20 5.63
N PRO A 54 6.74 7.18 4.84
CA PRO A 54 6.90 6.23 3.73
C PRO A 54 6.80 4.78 4.17
N PHE A 55 6.32 3.92 3.28
CA PHE A 55 6.14 2.47 3.48
C PHE A 55 7.08 1.71 2.56
N ASP A 56 7.44 0.48 2.95
CA ASP A 56 8.29 -0.39 2.13
C ASP A 56 7.51 -1.01 0.97
N VAL A 57 6.23 -1.31 1.20
CA VAL A 57 5.33 -1.93 0.22
C VAL A 57 4.01 -1.16 0.17
N MET A 58 3.56 -0.86 -1.04
CA MET A 58 2.24 -0.34 -1.33
C MET A 58 1.45 -1.34 -2.17
N LEU A 59 0.32 -1.82 -1.64
CA LEU A 59 -0.67 -2.61 -2.39
C LEU A 59 -1.84 -1.69 -2.72
N VAL A 60 -2.00 -1.33 -3.99
CA VAL A 60 -2.93 -0.30 -4.42
C VAL A 60 -3.90 -0.91 -5.40
N ASP A 61 -5.17 -1.05 -5.05
CA ASP A 61 -6.18 -1.46 -6.01
C ASP A 61 -6.27 -0.44 -7.16
N TYR A 62 -6.46 -0.94 -8.38
CA TYR A 62 -6.64 -0.09 -9.54
C TYR A 62 -7.92 0.74 -9.40
N ASN A 63 -9.03 0.14 -8.96
CA ASN A 63 -10.35 0.77 -8.97
C ASN A 63 -10.78 1.30 -7.59
N LEU A 64 -10.24 2.44 -7.19
CA LEU A 64 -10.52 3.06 -5.88
C LEU A 64 -11.85 3.83 -5.80
N GLY A 65 -12.81 3.52 -6.68
CA GLY A 65 -14.11 4.17 -6.73
C GLY A 65 -14.02 5.65 -7.08
N ARG A 66 -14.45 6.53 -6.16
CA ARG A 66 -14.45 7.99 -6.38
C ARG A 66 -13.11 8.61 -6.03
N GLY A 67 -12.58 9.45 -6.92
CA GLY A 67 -11.31 10.16 -6.73
C GLY A 67 -10.23 9.58 -7.64
N LYS A 68 -8.98 9.59 -7.16
CA LYS A 68 -7.86 9.00 -7.90
C LYS A 68 -7.91 7.48 -7.93
N ASN A 69 -7.69 6.91 -9.12
CA ASN A 69 -7.44 5.48 -9.28
C ASN A 69 -5.98 5.13 -8.92
N GLY A 70 -5.66 3.84 -8.83
CA GLY A 70 -4.32 3.40 -8.40
C GLY A 70 -3.20 3.91 -9.31
N ARG A 71 -3.44 4.03 -10.63
CA ARG A 71 -2.43 4.52 -11.57
C ARG A 71 -2.14 6.00 -11.32
N GLN A 72 -3.16 6.80 -11.08
CA GLN A 72 -3.01 8.22 -10.74
C GLN A 72 -2.28 8.41 -9.41
N VAL A 73 -2.43 7.48 -8.45
CA VAL A 73 -1.64 7.48 -7.21
C VAL A 73 -0.15 7.30 -7.51
N LEU A 74 0.21 6.31 -8.33
CA LEU A 74 1.60 6.06 -8.73
C LEU A 74 2.19 7.29 -9.43
N GLU A 75 1.49 7.82 -10.42
CA GLU A 75 1.94 8.97 -11.20
C GLU A 75 2.11 10.22 -10.34
N GLU A 76 1.21 10.46 -9.39
CA GLU A 76 1.32 11.62 -8.49
C GLU A 76 2.50 11.50 -7.53
N LEU A 77 2.74 10.32 -6.95
CA LEU A 77 3.90 10.10 -6.07
C LEU A 77 5.22 10.26 -6.84
N LYS A 78 5.28 9.78 -8.09
CA LYS A 78 6.42 9.98 -8.99
C LYS A 78 6.60 11.45 -9.37
N HIS A 79 5.52 12.11 -9.80
CA HIS A 79 5.55 13.51 -10.23
C HIS A 79 5.98 14.45 -9.09
N ARG A 80 5.56 14.15 -7.85
CA ARG A 80 5.98 14.89 -6.65
C ARG A 80 7.42 14.56 -6.21
N GLY A 81 8.07 13.53 -6.77
CA GLY A 81 9.41 13.11 -6.37
C GLY A 81 9.49 12.53 -4.96
N VAL A 82 8.38 12.01 -4.41
CA VAL A 82 8.30 11.52 -3.02
C VAL A 82 8.35 9.99 -2.92
N LEU A 83 8.10 9.28 -4.02
CA LEU A 83 8.19 7.81 -4.06
C LEU A 83 9.66 7.41 -3.90
N LYS A 84 9.98 6.70 -2.82
CA LYS A 84 11.34 6.17 -2.64
C LYS A 84 11.63 5.08 -3.65
N GLU A 85 12.87 5.01 -4.12
CA GLU A 85 13.32 4.03 -5.12
C GLU A 85 13.20 2.58 -4.65
N ASP A 86 13.30 2.34 -3.34
CA ASP A 86 13.19 1.03 -2.69
C ASP A 86 11.75 0.65 -2.30
N THR A 87 10.76 1.51 -2.59
CA THR A 87 9.35 1.19 -2.35
C THR A 87 8.82 0.26 -3.43
N ILE A 88 8.34 -0.91 -3.03
CA ILE A 88 7.61 -1.82 -3.91
C ILE A 88 6.18 -1.28 -4.06
N PHE A 89 5.81 -0.91 -5.29
CA PHE A 89 4.46 -0.47 -5.62
C PHE A 89 3.77 -1.54 -6.49
N PHE A 90 2.70 -2.14 -5.97
CA PHE A 90 1.91 -3.14 -6.66
C PHE A 90 0.50 -2.61 -6.94
N ILE A 91 0.05 -2.73 -8.19
CA ILE A 91 -1.27 -2.30 -8.69
C ILE A 91 -1.89 -3.33 -9.62
#